data_AF-A0A9E3MEQ5-F1
#
_entry.id   AF-A0A9E3MEQ5-F1
#
_cell.length_a   1.000
_cell.length_b   1.000
_cell.length_c   1.000
_cell.angle_alpha   90.00
_cell.angle_beta   90.00
_cell.angle_gamma   90.00
#
_symmetry.space_group_name_H-M   'P 1'
#
loop_
_entity.id
_entity.type
_entity.pdbx_description
1 polymer ?
#
loop_
_entity_poly.entity_id
_entity_poly.type
_entity_poly.pdbx_seq_one_letter_code
_entity_poly.pdbx_strand_id
1 'polypeptide(L)'
;MGMDDRDGKIWMDGKLVDWRDAKIHVLTHTLHYGCGAFEGVRAYKTASGATAIFRLREHTERLFNSAKILRMKIPFTQEEVMDAQRAVVRENKLESCYLRPLTWIGSEKLGVSPKGNQIHLMVAAWAWGAYLGEEGLKRGIRVKTSSYTRHHVNITMTQAKAVSNYSNSILANMEAVDDGYDEALLLDASGFVSEGAGENIFVIKNGVVYTPDLSAGALNGITRNTIFSICQDLGLKVVEKRITRDEVYIADEAFFTGTAAEVTPIRELDR
;
A
#
# COMPACT_ATOMS: atom_id res chain seq x y z
N MET A 1 14.60 -9.95 16.73
CA MET A 1 13.64 -11.02 16.37
C MET A 1 13.04 -10.67 15.01
N GLY A 2 12.93 -11.65 14.11
CA GLY A 2 12.40 -11.44 12.76
C GLY A 2 10.88 -11.19 12.73
N MET A 3 10.33 -11.07 11.53
CA MET A 3 8.86 -11.06 11.34
C MET A 3 8.26 -12.46 11.48
N ASP A 4 9.06 -13.51 11.35
CA ASP A 4 8.70 -14.93 11.39
C ASP A 4 8.67 -15.51 12.82
N ASP A 5 9.55 -15.02 13.69
CA ASP A 5 9.69 -15.48 15.07
C ASP A 5 9.07 -14.48 16.06
N ARG A 6 7.75 -14.57 16.24
CA ARG A 6 6.97 -13.74 17.18
C ARG A 6 5.90 -14.57 17.88
N ASP A 7 5.49 -14.12 19.07
CA ASP A 7 4.28 -14.62 19.71
C ASP A 7 3.06 -13.90 19.13
N GLY A 8 1.93 -14.61 19.05
CA GLY A 8 0.68 -14.06 18.54
C GLY A 8 -0.06 -15.02 17.62
N LYS A 9 -1.11 -14.50 16.97
CA LYS A 9 -1.99 -15.24 16.06
C LYS A 9 -2.01 -14.61 14.67
N ILE A 10 -1.99 -15.45 13.64
CA ILE A 10 -2.26 -15.06 12.25
C ILE A 10 -3.53 -15.79 11.83
N TRP A 11 -4.43 -15.11 11.14
CA TRP A 11 -5.55 -15.79 10.48
C TRP A 11 -5.06 -16.32 9.14
N MET A 12 -5.26 -17.60 8.86
CA MET A 12 -4.84 -18.26 7.62
C MET A 12 -5.86 -19.33 7.24
N ASP A 13 -6.43 -19.20 6.05
CA ASP A 13 -7.39 -20.14 5.45
C ASP A 13 -8.53 -20.56 6.39
N GLY A 14 -9.21 -19.57 6.99
CA GLY A 14 -10.41 -19.81 7.82
C GLY A 14 -10.16 -19.98 9.31
N LYS A 15 -8.90 -20.05 9.76
CA LYS A 15 -8.56 -20.29 11.18
C LYS A 15 -7.46 -19.38 11.69
N LEU A 16 -7.47 -19.11 12.99
CA LEU A 16 -6.33 -18.50 13.68
C LEU A 16 -5.32 -19.59 13.99
N VAL A 17 -4.09 -19.41 13.51
CA VAL A 17 -2.94 -20.26 13.80
C VAL A 17 -1.93 -19.51 14.66
N ASP A 18 -1.05 -20.23 15.34
CA ASP A 18 0.10 -19.60 15.98
C ASP A 18 0.95 -18.89 14.93
N TRP A 19 1.49 -17.73 15.28
CA TRP A 19 2.25 -16.88 14.37
C TRP A 19 3.32 -17.65 13.59
N ARG A 20 4.07 -18.51 14.30
CA ARG A 20 5.16 -19.31 13.75
C ARG A 20 4.69 -20.45 12.84
N ASP A 21 3.43 -20.85 12.94
CA ASP A 21 2.84 -21.96 12.17
C ASP A 21 2.21 -21.51 10.85
N ALA A 22 2.12 -20.20 10.60
CA ALA A 22 1.72 -19.64 9.32
C ALA A 22 2.81 -19.83 8.25
N LYS A 23 3.10 -21.09 7.91
CA LYS A 23 4.15 -21.51 6.97
C LYS A 23 3.55 -21.89 5.62
N ILE A 24 4.34 -21.71 4.57
CA ILE A 24 4.05 -22.17 3.21
C ILE A 24 5.24 -22.98 2.68
N HIS A 25 5.00 -23.80 1.66
CA HIS A 25 6.08 -24.53 1.01
C HIS A 25 6.90 -23.60 0.10
N VAL A 26 8.20 -23.84 -0.02
CA VAL A 26 9.09 -23.03 -0.88
C VAL A 26 8.77 -23.14 -2.39
N LEU A 27 7.94 -24.11 -2.78
CA LEU A 27 7.39 -24.26 -4.14
C LEU A 27 5.99 -23.63 -4.30
N THR A 28 5.66 -22.64 -3.46
CA THR A 28 4.44 -21.82 -3.64
C THR A 28 4.52 -20.99 -4.92
N HIS A 29 3.50 -21.08 -5.77
CA HIS A 29 3.47 -20.45 -7.09
C HIS A 29 3.73 -18.95 -7.05
N THR A 30 3.07 -18.22 -6.14
CA THR A 30 3.27 -16.76 -6.00
C THR A 30 4.70 -16.37 -5.62
N LEU A 31 5.44 -17.24 -4.90
CA LEU A 31 6.84 -16.97 -4.56
C LEU A 31 7.75 -16.99 -5.79
N HIS A 32 7.39 -17.75 -6.84
CA HIS A 32 8.17 -17.89 -8.07
C HIS A 32 7.68 -16.98 -9.20
N TYR A 33 6.37 -16.69 -9.24
CA TYR A 33 5.73 -15.99 -10.35
C TYR A 33 5.07 -14.66 -9.98
N GLY A 34 5.07 -14.27 -8.69
CA GLY A 34 4.60 -12.96 -8.23
C GLY A 34 3.09 -12.70 -8.32
N CYS A 35 2.30 -13.65 -8.83
CA CYS A 35 0.85 -13.50 -8.95
C CYS A 35 0.17 -13.68 -7.59
N GLY A 36 -0.14 -12.56 -6.93
CA GLY A 36 -0.84 -12.48 -5.66
C GLY A 36 -1.24 -11.04 -5.39
N ALA A 37 -2.15 -10.82 -4.44
CA ALA A 37 -2.62 -9.49 -4.05
C ALA A 37 -2.58 -9.32 -2.54
N PHE A 38 -2.41 -8.08 -2.08
CA PHE A 38 -2.40 -7.79 -0.65
C PHE A 38 -3.00 -6.42 -0.36
N GLU A 39 -3.26 -6.17 0.92
CA GLU A 39 -3.66 -4.88 1.44
C GLU A 39 -2.76 -4.40 2.57
N GLY A 40 -2.80 -3.08 2.77
CA GLY A 40 -2.22 -2.45 3.94
C GLY A 40 -3.30 -1.67 4.65
N VAL A 41 -3.61 -2.05 5.89
CA VAL A 41 -4.69 -1.45 6.68
C VAL A 41 -4.14 -1.00 8.02
N ARG A 42 -4.67 0.06 8.63
CA ARG A 42 -4.30 0.49 9.98
C ARG A 42 -5.48 0.41 10.94
N ALA A 43 -5.19 -0.04 12.15
CA ALA A 43 -6.04 0.15 13.31
C ALA A 43 -5.42 1.19 14.24
N TYR A 44 -6.26 2.07 14.77
CA TYR A 44 -5.86 3.18 15.62
C TYR A 44 -6.57 3.10 16.97
N LYS A 45 -5.85 3.49 18.02
CA LYS A 45 -6.44 3.82 19.32
C LYS A 45 -7.18 5.13 19.17
N THR A 46 -8.48 5.10 19.38
CA THR A 46 -9.37 6.26 19.25
C THR A 46 -9.34 7.10 20.52
N ALA A 47 -9.89 8.33 20.44
CA ALA A 47 -10.05 9.20 21.59
C ALA A 47 -10.90 8.60 22.73
N SER A 48 -11.78 7.64 22.42
CA SER A 48 -12.56 6.89 23.43
C SER A 48 -11.77 5.75 24.11
N GLY A 49 -10.51 5.54 23.72
CA GLY A 49 -9.67 4.45 24.20
C GLY A 49 -9.92 3.10 23.51
N ALA A 50 -10.89 3.02 22.59
CA ALA A 50 -11.15 1.82 21.80
C ALA A 50 -10.16 1.70 20.62
N THR A 51 -10.06 0.51 20.02
CA THR A 51 -9.32 0.32 18.77
C THR A 51 -10.29 0.21 17.60
N ALA A 52 -10.07 1.00 16.55
CA ALA A 52 -10.89 1.01 15.34
C ALA A 52 -10.02 0.83 14.09
N ILE A 53 -10.48 -0.01 13.15
CA ILE A 53 -9.82 -0.21 11.86
C ILE A 53 -10.34 0.83 10.87
N PHE A 54 -9.44 1.64 10.32
CA PHE A 54 -9.81 2.71 9.41
C PHE A 54 -10.15 2.16 8.01
N ARG A 55 -11.35 2.49 7.51
CA ARG A 55 -11.83 2.13 6.14
C ARG A 55 -11.68 0.65 5.79
N LEU A 56 -11.97 -0.23 6.77
CA LEU A 56 -11.84 -1.68 6.67
C LEU A 56 -12.59 -2.25 5.45
N ARG A 57 -13.79 -1.75 5.17
CA ARG A 57 -14.63 -2.21 4.06
C ARG A 57 -13.95 -1.90 2.73
N GLU A 58 -13.53 -0.66 2.51
CA GLU A 58 -12.92 -0.22 1.26
C GLU A 58 -11.59 -0.92 0.98
N HIS A 59 -10.78 -1.16 2.01
CA HIS A 59 -9.59 -1.98 1.89
C HIS A 59 -9.93 -3.42 1.47
N THR A 60 -10.92 -4.04 2.11
CA THR A 60 -11.34 -5.41 1.79
C THR A 60 -11.94 -5.49 0.37
N GLU A 61 -12.74 -4.54 -0.04
CA GLU A 61 -13.28 -4.44 -1.41
C GLU A 61 -12.15 -4.33 -2.44
N ARG A 62 -11.11 -3.52 -2.18
CA ARG A 62 -9.96 -3.38 -3.09
C ARG A 62 -9.10 -4.64 -3.15
N LEU A 63 -8.96 -5.39 -2.05
CA LEU A 63 -8.33 -6.71 -2.06
C LEU A 63 -9.05 -7.68 -3.01
N PHE A 64 -10.38 -7.76 -2.91
CA PHE A 64 -11.21 -8.60 -3.77
C PHE A 64 -11.18 -8.14 -5.23
N ASN A 65 -11.18 -6.83 -5.48
CA ASN A 65 -11.02 -6.28 -6.83
C ASN A 65 -9.64 -6.60 -7.42
N SER A 66 -8.57 -6.50 -6.62
CA SER A 66 -7.21 -6.89 -7.04
C SER A 66 -7.16 -8.38 -7.41
N ALA A 67 -7.72 -9.26 -6.56
CA ALA A 67 -7.82 -10.68 -6.86
C ALA A 67 -8.65 -10.95 -8.13
N LYS A 68 -9.77 -10.23 -8.33
CA LYS A 68 -10.60 -10.33 -9.54
C LYS A 68 -9.82 -9.94 -10.80
N ILE A 69 -9.05 -8.86 -10.77
CA ILE A 69 -8.18 -8.42 -11.88
C ILE A 69 -7.13 -9.50 -12.20
N LEU A 70 -6.53 -10.10 -11.16
CA LEU A 70 -5.56 -11.20 -11.28
C LEU A 70 -6.21 -12.57 -11.57
N ARG A 71 -7.53 -12.62 -11.76
CA ARG A 71 -8.32 -13.85 -11.99
C ARG A 71 -8.18 -14.90 -10.88
N MET A 72 -7.92 -14.45 -9.65
CA MET A 72 -7.90 -15.26 -8.44
C MET A 72 -9.28 -15.23 -7.77
N LYS A 73 -9.87 -16.40 -7.51
CA LYS A 73 -11.11 -16.51 -6.75
C LYS A 73 -10.77 -16.75 -5.28
N ILE A 74 -10.92 -15.73 -4.44
CA ILE A 74 -10.78 -15.86 -2.98
C ILE A 74 -11.90 -16.80 -2.47
N PRO A 75 -11.58 -17.85 -1.69
CA PRO A 75 -12.56 -18.82 -1.21
C PRO A 75 -13.31 -18.35 0.06
N PHE A 76 -13.40 -17.03 0.27
CA PHE A 76 -14.05 -16.38 1.42
C PHE A 76 -14.87 -15.21 0.91
N THR A 77 -15.92 -14.85 1.65
CA THR A 77 -16.71 -13.62 1.44
C THR A 77 -15.97 -12.41 1.99
N GLN A 78 -16.34 -11.20 1.54
CA GLN A 78 -15.76 -9.98 2.08
C GLN A 78 -16.06 -9.81 3.57
N GLU A 79 -17.22 -10.26 4.04
CA GLU A 79 -17.60 -10.21 5.45
C GLU A 79 -16.68 -11.09 6.31
N GLU A 80 -16.46 -12.34 5.91
CA GLU A 80 -15.51 -13.24 6.60
C GLU A 80 -14.10 -12.66 6.66
N VAL A 81 -13.63 -11.99 5.61
CA VAL A 81 -12.30 -11.36 5.57
C VAL A 81 -12.23 -10.11 6.44
N MET A 82 -13.32 -9.33 6.55
CA MET A 82 -13.41 -8.23 7.51
C MET A 82 -13.42 -8.74 8.96
N ASP A 83 -14.12 -9.85 9.23
CA ASP A 83 -14.12 -10.49 10.54
C ASP A 83 -12.75 -11.06 10.90
N ALA A 84 -12.07 -11.71 9.96
CA ALA A 84 -10.70 -12.17 10.14
C ALA A 84 -9.76 -11.03 10.55
N GLN A 85 -9.86 -9.86 9.89
CA GLN A 85 -9.08 -8.67 10.26
C GLN A 85 -9.39 -8.17 11.67
N ARG A 86 -10.67 -8.10 12.05
CA ARG A 86 -11.06 -7.74 13.43
C ARG A 86 -10.55 -8.75 14.45
N ALA A 87 -10.65 -10.05 14.14
CA ALA A 87 -10.22 -11.12 15.03
C ALA A 87 -8.70 -11.06 15.27
N VAL A 88 -7.90 -10.89 14.22
CA VAL A 88 -6.42 -10.80 14.36
C VAL A 88 -6.01 -9.63 15.25
N VAL A 89 -6.63 -8.45 15.12
CA VAL A 89 -6.35 -7.31 16.00
C VAL A 89 -6.72 -7.62 17.45
N ARG A 90 -7.90 -8.20 17.67
CA ARG A 90 -8.42 -8.53 19.01
C ARG A 90 -7.59 -9.58 19.73
N GLU A 91 -7.31 -10.70 19.06
CA GLU A 91 -6.61 -11.85 19.67
C GLU A 91 -5.14 -11.54 19.98
N ASN A 92 -4.53 -10.64 19.21
CA ASN A 92 -3.19 -10.13 19.50
C ASN A 92 -3.19 -8.94 20.48
N LYS A 93 -4.36 -8.50 20.96
CA LYS A 93 -4.51 -7.39 21.94
C LYS A 93 -3.82 -6.10 21.49
N LEU A 94 -3.93 -5.79 20.20
CA LEU A 94 -3.26 -4.64 19.60
C LEU A 94 -4.11 -3.38 19.74
N GLU A 95 -3.56 -2.36 20.40
CA GLU A 95 -4.26 -1.06 20.53
C GLU A 95 -4.14 -0.19 19.28
N SER A 96 -3.01 -0.28 18.59
CA SER A 96 -2.72 0.36 17.30
C SER A 96 -1.78 -0.53 16.51
N CYS A 97 -2.11 -0.81 15.26
CA CYS A 97 -1.37 -1.77 14.45
C CYS A 97 -1.55 -1.56 12.97
N TYR A 98 -0.62 -2.14 12.21
CA TYR A 98 -0.77 -2.34 10.78
C TYR A 98 -1.21 -3.78 10.51
N LEU A 99 -2.23 -3.96 9.66
CA LEU A 99 -2.69 -5.25 9.17
C LEU A 99 -2.22 -5.48 7.73
N ARG A 100 -1.93 -6.73 7.41
CA ARG A 100 -1.52 -7.20 6.08
C ARG A 100 -2.36 -8.40 5.66
N PRO A 101 -3.56 -8.17 5.10
CA PRO A 101 -4.25 -9.19 4.32
C PRO A 101 -3.44 -9.53 3.06
N LEU A 102 -3.24 -10.80 2.76
CA LEU A 102 -2.51 -11.26 1.57
C LEU A 102 -3.14 -12.53 1.01
N THR A 103 -3.48 -12.51 -0.28
CA THR A 103 -3.96 -13.69 -1.03
C THR A 103 -2.95 -14.11 -2.08
N TRP A 104 -2.74 -15.42 -2.21
CA TRP A 104 -1.72 -16.00 -3.08
C TRP A 104 -2.16 -17.35 -3.67
N ILE A 105 -1.42 -17.81 -4.66
CA ILE A 105 -1.60 -19.09 -5.35
C ILE A 105 -0.69 -20.14 -4.70
N GLY A 106 -1.27 -21.29 -4.36
CA GLY A 106 -0.67 -22.40 -3.62
C GLY A 106 0.47 -23.15 -4.32
N SER A 107 0.77 -24.35 -3.83
CA SER A 107 1.99 -25.11 -4.16
C SER A 107 1.74 -26.46 -4.85
N GLU A 108 0.51 -26.70 -5.32
CA GLU A 108 0.13 -27.98 -5.94
C GLU A 108 0.83 -28.23 -7.28
N LYS A 109 1.07 -27.16 -8.05
CA LYS A 109 1.75 -27.18 -9.35
C LYS A 109 2.57 -25.90 -9.55
N LEU A 110 3.69 -26.04 -10.27
CA LEU A 110 4.64 -24.96 -10.52
C LEU A 110 4.81 -24.64 -12.03
N GLY A 111 3.76 -24.82 -12.82
CA GLY A 111 3.72 -24.28 -14.18
C GLY A 111 3.27 -22.81 -14.18
N VAL A 112 3.57 -22.05 -15.24
CA VAL A 112 3.07 -20.67 -15.40
C VAL A 112 1.55 -20.61 -15.27
N SER A 113 0.84 -21.60 -15.84
CA SER A 113 -0.61 -21.77 -15.62
C SER A 113 -0.87 -22.26 -14.19
N PRO A 114 -1.58 -21.48 -13.35
CA PRO A 114 -1.85 -21.86 -11.97
C PRO A 114 -3.06 -22.81 -11.82
N LYS A 115 -3.60 -23.35 -12.92
CA LYS A 115 -4.83 -24.16 -12.89
C LYS A 115 -4.67 -25.41 -12.02
N GLY A 116 -5.52 -25.51 -11.01
CA GLY A 116 -5.53 -26.61 -10.04
C GLY A 116 -4.76 -26.31 -8.76
N ASN A 117 -4.13 -25.12 -8.64
CA ASN A 117 -3.61 -24.65 -7.36
C ASN A 117 -4.73 -24.05 -6.52
N GLN A 118 -4.60 -24.16 -5.20
CA GLN A 118 -5.49 -23.49 -4.26
C GLN A 118 -5.19 -22.00 -4.21
N ILE A 119 -6.21 -21.19 -3.93
CA ILE A 119 -6.05 -19.77 -3.60
C ILE A 119 -6.15 -19.67 -2.08
N HIS A 120 -5.08 -19.18 -1.47
CA HIS A 120 -4.98 -18.99 -0.04
C HIS A 120 -5.21 -17.53 0.34
N LEU A 121 -5.55 -17.29 1.60
CA LEU A 121 -5.64 -15.95 2.17
C LEU A 121 -5.16 -15.98 3.62
N MET A 122 -4.38 -14.97 4.00
CA MET A 122 -3.97 -14.73 5.38
C MET A 122 -4.21 -13.29 5.78
N VAL A 123 -4.32 -13.07 7.09
CA VAL A 123 -4.31 -11.76 7.73
C VAL A 123 -3.37 -11.82 8.92
N ALA A 124 -2.31 -11.02 8.87
CA ALA A 124 -1.43 -10.76 10.01
C ALA A 124 -1.57 -9.30 10.46
N ALA A 125 -1.28 -9.02 11.74
CA ALA A 125 -1.22 -7.65 12.26
C ALA A 125 -0.12 -7.49 13.31
N TRP A 126 0.50 -6.33 13.36
CA TRP A 126 1.56 -6.03 14.34
C TRP A 126 1.64 -4.52 14.61
N ALA A 127 2.23 -4.15 15.75
CA ALA A 127 2.52 -2.76 16.04
C ALA A 127 3.51 -2.18 15.01
N TRP A 128 3.15 -1.04 14.40
CA TRP A 128 3.98 -0.34 13.42
C TRP A 128 3.89 1.17 13.69
N GLY A 129 5.03 1.83 13.89
CA GLY A 129 5.14 3.30 14.06
C GLY A 129 4.91 4.09 12.76
N ALA A 130 5.41 5.33 12.68
CA ALA A 130 5.38 6.10 11.43
C ALA A 130 6.33 5.46 10.39
N TYR A 131 5.86 5.24 9.15
CA TYR A 131 6.64 4.57 8.09
C TYR A 131 7.88 5.39 7.68
N LEU A 132 7.72 6.71 7.52
CA LEU A 132 8.79 7.66 7.17
C LEU A 132 9.32 8.41 8.41
N GLY A 133 9.16 7.80 9.60
CA GLY A 133 9.59 8.36 10.87
C GLY A 133 8.71 9.48 11.42
N GLU A 134 8.72 9.66 12.74
CA GLU A 134 7.95 10.73 13.39
C GLU A 134 8.46 12.13 13.04
N GLU A 135 9.78 12.27 12.81
CA GLU A 135 10.38 13.54 12.37
C GLU A 135 9.95 13.88 10.93
N GLY A 136 9.83 12.89 10.05
CA GLY A 136 9.33 13.09 8.68
C GLY A 136 7.91 13.63 8.66
N LEU A 137 7.03 13.13 9.53
CA LEU A 137 5.66 13.65 9.68
C LEU A 137 5.61 15.11 10.15
N LYS A 138 6.59 15.55 10.97
CA LYS A 138 6.61 16.91 11.55
C LYS A 138 7.33 17.93 10.69
N ARG A 139 8.45 17.54 10.07
CA ARG A 139 9.37 18.46 9.37
C ARG A 139 9.38 18.27 7.86
N GLY A 140 8.78 17.20 7.38
CA GLY A 140 8.83 16.79 5.98
C GLY A 140 10.10 16.02 5.62
N ILE A 141 9.99 15.24 4.55
CA ILE A 141 11.03 14.35 4.04
C ILE A 141 11.73 14.91 2.80
N ARG A 142 12.93 14.40 2.51
CA ARG A 142 13.70 14.66 1.29
C ARG A 142 13.41 13.54 0.29
N VAL A 143 12.97 13.92 -0.90
CA VAL A 143 12.59 12.97 -1.94
C VAL A 143 13.54 13.08 -3.13
N LYS A 144 13.82 11.95 -3.77
CA LYS A 144 14.59 11.88 -5.02
C LYS A 144 13.70 11.36 -6.13
N THR A 145 13.70 12.03 -7.27
CA THR A 145 13.12 11.47 -8.50
C THR A 145 13.95 10.27 -8.92
N SER A 146 13.32 9.09 -8.94
CA SER A 146 13.97 7.84 -9.32
C SER A 146 14.31 7.80 -10.81
N SER A 147 15.40 7.11 -11.15
CA SER A 147 15.70 6.76 -12.55
C SER A 147 14.83 5.61 -13.07
N TYR A 148 14.17 4.85 -12.19
CA TYR A 148 13.23 3.81 -12.57
C TYR A 148 11.85 4.40 -12.90
N THR A 149 11.37 4.09 -14.11
CA THR A 149 10.03 4.48 -14.55
C THR A 149 8.95 3.69 -13.80
N ARG A 150 7.83 4.34 -13.48
CA ARG A 150 6.64 3.69 -12.91
C ARG A 150 6.01 2.73 -13.92
N HIS A 151 5.22 1.80 -13.39
CA HIS A 151 4.45 0.82 -14.15
C HIS A 151 3.67 1.41 -15.32
N HIS A 152 3.84 0.83 -16.50
CA HIS A 152 2.98 1.08 -17.65
C HIS A 152 1.64 0.34 -17.47
N VAL A 153 0.52 1.05 -17.63
CA VAL A 153 -0.85 0.58 -17.32
C VAL A 153 -1.32 -0.63 -18.14
N ASN A 154 -0.65 -0.95 -19.25
CA ASN A 154 -0.93 -2.13 -20.08
C ASN A 154 0.14 -3.24 -19.96
N ILE A 155 1.18 -3.05 -19.14
CA ILE A 155 2.18 -4.09 -18.83
C ILE A 155 1.84 -4.73 -17.49
N THR A 156 1.58 -3.90 -16.47
CA THR A 156 1.09 -4.35 -15.17
C THR A 156 -0.28 -3.76 -14.90
N MET A 157 -1.09 -4.49 -14.13
CA MET A 157 -2.42 -4.04 -13.77
C MET A 157 -2.32 -3.09 -12.55
N THR A 158 -2.11 -1.80 -12.80
CA THR A 158 -1.81 -0.79 -11.75
C THR A 158 -2.94 -0.58 -10.75
N GLN A 159 -4.18 -0.93 -11.11
CA GLN A 159 -5.34 -0.89 -10.20
C GLN A 159 -5.43 -2.11 -9.27
N ALA A 160 -4.63 -3.16 -9.51
CA ALA A 160 -4.46 -4.25 -8.57
C ALA A 160 -3.27 -3.98 -7.65
N LYS A 161 -3.46 -4.09 -6.35
CA LYS A 161 -2.36 -4.03 -5.37
C LYS A 161 -1.65 -5.39 -5.32
N ALA A 162 -0.94 -5.69 -6.42
CA ALA A 162 -0.32 -6.98 -6.67
C ALA A 162 1.08 -7.09 -6.08
N VAL A 163 1.47 -8.30 -5.64
CA VAL A 163 2.80 -8.60 -5.09
C VAL A 163 3.91 -8.26 -6.10
N SER A 164 3.75 -8.66 -7.36
CA SER A 164 4.72 -8.41 -8.43
C SER A 164 5.03 -6.93 -8.67
N ASN A 165 4.07 -6.03 -8.40
CA ASN A 165 4.23 -4.60 -8.68
C ASN A 165 5.28 -3.94 -7.77
N TYR A 166 5.61 -4.56 -6.62
CA TYR A 166 6.51 -3.97 -5.64
C TYR A 166 8.00 -4.13 -5.97
N SER A 167 8.38 -4.95 -6.96
CA SER A 167 9.78 -5.01 -7.41
C SER A 167 10.28 -3.65 -7.94
N ASN A 168 9.42 -2.93 -8.68
CA ASN A 168 9.71 -1.57 -9.15
C ASN A 168 9.82 -0.57 -7.99
N SER A 169 8.88 -0.61 -7.04
CA SER A 169 8.90 0.23 -5.84
C SER A 169 10.16 0.01 -5.00
N ILE A 170 10.58 -1.24 -4.83
CA ILE A 170 11.79 -1.59 -4.07
C ILE A 170 13.03 -0.99 -4.74
N LEU A 171 13.19 -1.14 -6.07
CA LEU A 171 14.34 -0.60 -6.79
C LEU A 171 14.42 0.92 -6.72
N ALA A 172 13.29 1.61 -6.87
CA ALA A 172 13.23 3.06 -6.75
C ALA A 172 13.55 3.56 -5.33
N ASN A 173 12.98 2.92 -4.31
CA ASN A 173 13.25 3.26 -2.91
C ASN A 173 14.72 3.00 -2.55
N MET A 174 15.29 1.86 -2.95
CA MET A 174 16.71 1.57 -2.73
C MET A 174 17.61 2.64 -3.36
N GLU A 175 17.34 3.04 -4.61
CA GLU A 175 18.11 4.12 -5.25
C GLU A 175 18.07 5.43 -4.45
N ALA A 176 16.89 5.83 -3.97
CA ALA A 176 16.76 7.07 -3.19
C ALA A 176 17.50 7.00 -1.84
N VAL A 177 17.33 5.89 -1.13
CA VAL A 177 17.95 5.68 0.19
C VAL A 177 19.47 5.55 0.09
N ASP A 178 19.98 4.85 -0.93
CA ASP A 178 21.43 4.72 -1.17
C ASP A 178 22.09 6.09 -1.42
N ASP A 179 21.34 7.05 -1.99
CA ASP A 179 21.78 8.43 -2.21
C ASP A 179 21.49 9.38 -1.02
N GLY A 180 20.98 8.86 0.10
CA GLY A 180 20.73 9.63 1.32
C GLY A 180 19.44 10.47 1.33
N TYR A 181 18.46 10.09 0.51
CA TYR A 181 17.09 10.61 0.56
C TYR A 181 16.18 9.68 1.37
N ASP A 182 15.02 10.17 1.78
CA ASP A 182 14.09 9.41 2.61
C ASP A 182 13.14 8.54 1.77
N GLU A 183 12.78 9.00 0.57
CA GLU A 183 11.86 8.28 -0.32
C GLU A 183 12.07 8.65 -1.80
N ALA A 184 11.57 7.80 -2.70
CA ALA A 184 11.60 8.00 -4.14
C ALA A 184 10.29 8.59 -4.69
N LEU A 185 10.39 9.46 -5.69
CA LEU A 185 9.30 9.88 -6.58
C LEU A 185 9.47 9.21 -7.94
N LEU A 186 8.44 8.52 -8.44
CA LEU A 186 8.49 7.86 -9.75
C LEU A 186 7.73 8.65 -10.80
N LEU A 187 8.29 8.68 -12.01
CA LEU A 187 7.63 9.24 -13.19
C LEU A 187 7.01 8.13 -14.03
N ASP A 188 5.90 8.42 -14.70
CA ASP A 188 5.29 7.54 -15.69
C ASP A 188 6.14 7.42 -16.97
N ALA A 189 5.73 6.54 -17.88
CA ALA A 189 6.44 6.30 -19.15
C ALA A 189 6.48 7.51 -20.10
N SER A 190 5.70 8.55 -19.81
CA SER A 190 5.68 9.82 -20.55
C SER A 190 6.47 10.94 -19.85
N GLY A 191 7.07 10.66 -18.68
CA GLY A 191 7.87 11.62 -17.91
C GLY A 191 7.07 12.51 -16.96
N PHE A 192 5.78 12.22 -16.73
CA PHE A 192 4.97 12.94 -15.74
C PHE A 192 5.05 12.25 -14.38
N VAL A 193 4.87 13.02 -13.31
CA VAL A 193 4.83 12.52 -11.94
C VAL A 193 3.67 11.53 -11.79
N SER A 194 3.97 10.34 -11.26
CA SER A 194 2.98 9.30 -11.00
C SER A 194 2.65 9.20 -9.51
N GLU A 195 3.59 8.71 -8.71
CA GLU A 195 3.45 8.50 -7.27
C GLU A 195 4.83 8.22 -6.65
N GLY A 196 4.90 8.15 -5.31
CA GLY A 196 6.08 7.65 -4.59
C GLY A 196 6.23 6.13 -4.72
N ALA A 197 7.24 5.56 -4.07
CA ALA A 197 7.43 4.11 -4.10
C ALA A 197 6.24 3.35 -3.50
N GLY A 198 5.59 3.89 -2.45
CA GLY A 198 4.45 3.29 -1.76
C GLY A 198 3.25 4.22 -1.55
N GLU A 199 3.32 5.47 -2.00
CA GLU A 199 2.45 6.57 -1.61
C GLU A 199 1.94 7.37 -2.81
N ASN A 200 0.67 7.80 -2.81
CA ASN A 200 0.23 8.81 -3.79
C ASN A 200 0.77 10.20 -3.41
N ILE A 201 1.01 11.07 -4.40
CA ILE A 201 1.53 12.43 -4.19
C ILE A 201 0.47 13.50 -4.43
N PHE A 202 0.52 14.55 -3.61
CA PHE A 202 -0.22 15.79 -3.76
C PHE A 202 0.73 16.98 -3.81
N VAL A 203 0.36 18.00 -4.57
CA VAL A 203 1.11 19.23 -4.78
C VAL A 203 0.15 20.41 -4.63
N ILE A 204 0.55 21.47 -3.95
CA ILE A 204 -0.28 22.65 -3.70
C ILE A 204 0.34 23.85 -4.41
N LYS A 205 -0.49 24.58 -5.16
CA LYS A 205 -0.09 25.84 -5.77
C LYS A 205 -1.21 26.85 -5.71
N ASN A 206 -0.93 28.04 -5.18
CA ASN A 206 -1.87 29.15 -5.01
C ASN A 206 -3.19 28.72 -4.34
N GLY A 207 -3.09 27.89 -3.29
CA GLY A 207 -4.24 27.37 -2.55
C GLY A 207 -5.07 26.30 -3.26
N VAL A 208 -4.63 25.82 -4.44
CA VAL A 208 -5.28 24.71 -5.16
C VAL A 208 -4.46 23.43 -4.95
N VAL A 209 -5.16 22.33 -4.66
CA VAL A 209 -4.58 21.01 -4.46
C VAL A 209 -4.57 20.25 -5.78
N TYR A 210 -3.41 19.76 -6.20
CA TYR A 210 -3.21 18.99 -7.41
C TYR A 210 -2.72 17.59 -7.07
N THR A 211 -3.16 16.60 -7.85
CA THR A 211 -2.64 15.23 -7.79
C THR A 211 -2.60 14.66 -9.20
N PRO A 212 -1.68 13.72 -9.49
CA PRO A 212 -1.75 12.93 -10.72
C PRO A 212 -3.10 12.24 -10.84
N ASP A 213 -3.65 12.25 -12.07
CA ASP A 213 -4.80 11.41 -12.39
C ASP A 213 -4.37 9.93 -12.49
N LEU A 214 -5.31 9.00 -12.35
CA LEU A 214 -4.99 7.57 -12.26
C LEU A 214 -4.40 6.98 -13.55
N SER A 215 -4.45 7.70 -14.69
CA SER A 215 -3.82 7.23 -15.93
C SER A 215 -2.29 7.29 -15.89
N ALA A 216 -1.71 8.04 -14.94
CA ALA A 216 -0.27 8.10 -14.71
C ALA A 216 0.33 6.78 -14.16
N GLY A 217 -0.48 5.72 -14.00
CA GLY A 217 -0.03 4.43 -13.48
C GLY A 217 -0.04 4.33 -11.95
N ALA A 218 -0.56 5.36 -11.27
CA ALA A 218 -0.69 5.39 -9.81
C ALA A 218 -1.79 4.44 -9.31
N LEU A 219 -1.60 3.89 -8.11
CA LEU A 219 -2.64 3.09 -7.45
C LEU A 219 -3.77 4.01 -6.98
N ASN A 220 -5.03 3.58 -7.12
CA ASN A 220 -6.17 4.27 -6.51
C ASN A 220 -6.15 4.13 -4.97
N GLY A 221 -5.41 5.02 -4.31
CA GLY A 221 -5.19 5.00 -2.87
C GLY A 221 -6.43 5.32 -2.05
N ILE A 222 -6.65 4.56 -0.98
CA ILE A 222 -7.75 4.83 -0.03
C ILE A 222 -7.45 6.10 0.77
N THR A 223 -6.20 6.33 1.18
CA THR A 223 -5.78 7.58 1.82
C THR A 223 -5.91 8.77 0.87
N ARG A 224 -5.55 8.62 -0.41
CA ARG A 224 -5.80 9.63 -1.47
C ARG A 224 -7.28 10.00 -1.55
N ASN A 225 -8.17 9.00 -1.59
CA ASN A 225 -9.61 9.23 -1.62
C ASN A 225 -10.13 9.89 -0.33
N THR A 226 -9.51 9.59 0.82
CA THR A 226 -9.80 10.30 2.08
C THR A 226 -9.38 11.76 2.01
N ILE A 227 -8.23 12.10 1.42
CA ILE A 227 -7.82 13.50 1.21
C ILE A 227 -8.82 14.24 0.32
N PHE A 228 -9.36 13.61 -0.72
CA PHE A 228 -10.41 14.23 -1.55
C PHE A 228 -11.65 14.61 -0.72
N SER A 229 -12.12 13.72 0.14
CA SER A 229 -13.25 14.02 1.05
C SER A 229 -12.91 15.15 2.02
N ILE A 230 -11.72 15.13 2.63
CA ILE A 230 -11.28 16.20 3.55
C ILE A 230 -11.19 17.55 2.84
N CYS A 231 -10.61 17.60 1.63
CA CYS A 231 -10.55 18.82 0.84
C CYS A 231 -11.95 19.34 0.50
N GLN A 232 -12.89 18.46 0.14
CA GLN A 232 -14.28 18.82 -0.11
C GLN A 232 -14.93 19.45 1.13
N ASP A 233 -14.77 18.83 2.31
CA ASP A 233 -15.33 19.33 3.58
C ASP A 233 -14.74 20.70 3.97
N LEU A 234 -13.46 20.94 3.63
CA LEU A 234 -12.77 22.21 3.88
C LEU A 234 -12.98 23.26 2.78
N GLY A 235 -13.71 22.93 1.71
CA GLY A 235 -13.92 23.84 0.57
C GLY A 235 -12.65 24.09 -0.27
N LEU A 236 -11.66 23.20 -0.21
CA LEU A 236 -10.43 23.27 -0.99
C LEU A 236 -10.65 22.69 -2.39
N LYS A 237 -10.21 23.41 -3.42
CA LYS A 237 -10.28 22.95 -4.80
C LYS A 237 -9.23 21.86 -5.04
N VAL A 238 -9.69 20.70 -5.52
CA VAL A 238 -8.83 19.59 -5.96
C VAL A 238 -8.88 19.49 -7.48
N VAL A 239 -7.73 19.32 -8.12
CA VAL A 239 -7.59 19.13 -9.57
C VAL A 239 -6.73 17.90 -9.85
N GLU A 240 -7.31 16.91 -10.49
CA GLU A 240 -6.59 15.78 -11.07
C GLU A 240 -6.01 16.19 -12.43
N LYS A 241 -4.68 16.14 -12.59
CA LYS A 241 -4.01 16.45 -13.86
C LYS A 241 -2.64 15.79 -13.95
N ARG A 242 -2.05 15.80 -15.15
CA ARG A 242 -0.63 15.52 -15.32
C ARG A 242 0.23 16.60 -14.65
N ILE A 243 1.26 16.18 -13.95
CA ILE A 243 2.20 17.03 -13.21
C ILE A 243 3.61 16.75 -13.71
N THR A 244 4.38 17.77 -14.03
CA THR A 244 5.80 17.60 -14.39
C THR A 244 6.69 17.71 -13.15
N ARG A 245 7.90 17.16 -13.18
CA ARG A 245 8.81 17.21 -12.02
C ARG A 245 9.15 18.64 -11.59
N ASP A 246 9.29 19.54 -12.56
CA ASP A 246 9.58 20.95 -12.36
C ASP A 246 8.40 21.75 -11.81
N GLU A 247 7.17 21.30 -12.04
CA GLU A 247 5.99 21.84 -11.34
C GLU A 247 6.04 21.55 -9.84
N VAL A 248 6.60 20.41 -9.42
CA VAL A 248 6.81 20.09 -8.00
C VAL A 248 7.87 21.00 -7.38
N TYR A 249 8.93 21.34 -8.12
CA TYR A 249 9.99 22.24 -7.63
C TYR A 249 9.48 23.65 -7.30
N ILE A 250 8.51 24.13 -8.07
CA ILE A 250 7.95 25.47 -7.91
C ILE A 250 6.61 25.47 -7.15
N ALA A 251 6.21 24.33 -6.59
CA ALA A 251 5.03 24.22 -5.76
C ALA A 251 5.20 24.99 -4.45
N ASP A 252 4.07 25.37 -3.84
CA ASP A 252 4.10 26.00 -2.52
C ASP A 252 4.26 24.93 -1.43
N GLU A 253 3.60 23.77 -1.60
CA GLU A 253 3.71 22.61 -0.71
C GLU A 253 3.59 21.31 -1.52
N ALA A 254 4.10 20.20 -0.96
CA ALA A 254 3.86 18.86 -1.48
C ALA A 254 3.79 17.84 -0.33
N PHE A 255 3.07 16.75 -0.51
CA PHE A 255 3.00 15.67 0.48
C PHE A 255 2.65 14.32 -0.15
N PHE A 256 3.10 13.26 0.53
CA PHE A 256 2.72 11.89 0.23
C PHE A 256 1.52 11.43 1.06
N THR A 257 0.77 10.48 0.52
CA THR A 257 -0.37 9.84 1.18
C THR A 257 -0.34 8.32 1.01
N GLY A 258 -0.58 7.60 2.10
CA GLY A 258 -0.66 6.15 2.08
C GLY A 258 -1.10 5.60 3.43
N THR A 259 -1.48 4.32 3.50
CA THR A 259 -1.89 3.75 4.79
C THR A 259 -0.72 3.63 5.77
N ALA A 260 0.49 3.37 5.27
CA ALA A 260 1.69 3.29 6.10
C ALA A 260 2.27 4.68 6.40
N ALA A 261 2.38 5.52 5.37
CA ALA A 261 2.94 6.88 5.41
C ALA A 261 1.98 7.95 5.94
N GLU A 262 0.70 7.64 6.09
CA GLU A 262 -0.35 8.57 6.52
C GLU A 262 -0.41 9.79 5.61
N VAL A 263 -0.10 10.98 6.13
CA VAL A 263 0.11 12.22 5.36
C VAL A 263 1.50 12.74 5.71
N THR A 264 2.47 12.52 4.84
CA THR A 264 3.87 12.90 5.08
C THR A 264 4.27 14.08 4.20
N PRO A 265 4.59 15.26 4.78
CA PRO A 265 5.04 16.42 4.00
C PRO A 265 6.34 16.13 3.25
N ILE A 266 6.49 16.72 2.07
CA ILE A 266 7.72 16.71 1.28
C ILE A 266 8.32 18.10 1.36
N ARG A 267 9.52 18.21 1.95
CA ARG A 267 10.20 19.51 2.12
C ARG A 267 11.24 19.79 1.04
N GLU A 268 11.67 18.78 0.30
CA GLU A 268 12.72 18.87 -0.71
C GLU A 268 12.52 17.77 -1.75
N LEU A 269 12.63 18.12 -3.03
CA LEU A 269 12.69 17.17 -4.14
C LEU A 269 13.95 17.45 -4.97
N ASP A 270 14.82 16.44 -5.13
CA ASP A 270 16.04 16.45 -5.95
C ASP A 270 17.19 17.39 -5.58
N ARG A 271 17.02 18.36 -4.67
CA ARG A 271 18.05 19.10 -3.88
C ARG A 271 17.45 20.36 -3.28
#